data_AF-A0AAE3YD96-F1
#
_entry.id   AF-A0AAE3YD96-F1
#
_cell.length_a   1.000
_cell.length_b   1.000
_cell.length_c   1.000
_cell.angle_alpha   90.00
_cell.angle_beta   90.00
_cell.angle_gamma   90.00
#
_symmetry.space_group_name_H-M   'P 1'
#
loop_
_entity.id
_entity.type
_entity.pdbx_description
1 polymer ?
#
loop_
_entity_poly.entity_id
_entity_poly.type
_entity_poly.pdbx_seq_one_letter_code
_entity_poly.pdbx_strand_id
1 'polypeptide(L)'
;MKIKKIEFPQKSVLAKDKKDFDYVDSFAGELMSSHSNIDISEVGKAFFISGPKWGKKMFAFRNKVVGLFGLKTGVESDKTQADDHFQCEVGERMGIFTVFEKTENEIILGEDDKHLDFRVSLLFDKTRDDNTEKSLTISTTVKFHNWLGVLYFLPVRPFHRLIVPVMLKNVIGKLETR
;
A
#
# COMPACT_ATOMS: atom_id res chain seq x y z
N MET A 1 -7.17 0.04 18.50
CA MET A 1 -6.91 1.04 17.44
C MET A 1 -8.04 1.07 16.42
N LYS A 2 -8.57 2.27 16.13
CA LYS A 2 -9.66 2.50 15.15
C LYS A 2 -9.04 2.91 13.82
N ILE A 3 -9.42 2.23 12.72
CA ILE A 3 -9.11 2.69 11.36
C ILE A 3 -10.31 3.44 10.83
N LYS A 4 -10.09 4.63 10.30
CA LYS A 4 -11.12 5.48 9.72
C LYS A 4 -10.88 5.60 8.22
N LYS A 5 -11.94 5.46 7.42
CA LYS A 5 -11.88 5.90 6.03
C LYS A 5 -11.88 7.42 6.01
N ILE A 6 -10.98 8.02 5.26
CA ILE A 6 -10.84 9.48 5.16
C ILE A 6 -10.89 9.90 3.69
N GLU A 7 -10.99 11.22 3.48
CA GLU A 7 -10.72 11.79 2.16
C GLU A 7 -9.23 11.67 1.80
N PHE A 8 -8.94 11.74 0.50
CA PHE A 8 -7.58 11.69 0.01
C PHE A 8 -6.74 12.83 0.59
N PRO A 9 -5.60 12.55 1.25
CA PRO A 9 -4.82 13.55 1.96
C PRO A 9 -4.17 14.54 1.00
N GLN A 10 -4.47 15.83 1.17
CA GLN A 10 -3.91 16.91 0.34
C GLN A 10 -2.39 17.10 0.51
N LYS A 11 -1.84 16.58 1.61
CA LYS A 11 -0.39 16.58 1.88
C LYS A 11 0.36 15.52 1.07
N SER A 12 -0.33 14.54 0.49
CA SER A 12 0.30 13.51 -0.33
C SER A 12 0.91 14.11 -1.59
N VAL A 13 2.08 13.61 -2.00
CA VAL A 13 2.70 13.99 -3.27
C VAL A 13 1.77 13.71 -4.46
N LEU A 14 0.99 12.64 -4.40
CA LEU A 14 0.00 12.26 -5.41
C LEU A 14 -1.21 13.21 -5.47
N ALA A 15 -1.36 14.17 -4.54
CA ALA A 15 -2.47 15.11 -4.56
C ALA A 15 -2.50 16.01 -5.80
N LYS A 16 -1.33 16.26 -6.40
CA LYS A 16 -1.19 17.03 -7.64
C LYS A 16 -1.92 16.36 -8.82
N ASP A 17 -1.87 15.04 -8.86
CA ASP A 17 -2.41 14.22 -9.95
C ASP A 17 -3.81 13.67 -9.62
N LYS A 18 -4.42 14.12 -8.52
CA LYS A 18 -5.71 13.60 -8.03
C LYS A 18 -6.83 13.59 -9.08
N LYS A 19 -6.80 14.53 -10.02
CA LYS A 19 -7.79 14.64 -11.10
C LYS A 19 -7.68 13.54 -12.15
N ASP A 20 -6.53 12.88 -12.22
CA ASP A 20 -6.23 11.87 -13.25
C ASP A 20 -6.52 10.45 -12.77
N PHE A 21 -6.97 10.27 -11.52
CA PHE A 21 -7.30 8.97 -10.95
C PHE A 21 -8.79 8.66 -11.09
N ASP A 22 -9.09 7.49 -11.66
CA ASP A 22 -10.46 6.97 -11.80
C ASP A 22 -10.99 6.35 -10.49
N TYR A 23 -10.08 5.92 -9.61
CA TYR A 23 -10.42 5.40 -8.29
C TYR A 23 -9.45 5.90 -7.23
N VAL A 24 -10.01 6.26 -6.07
CA VAL A 24 -9.25 6.60 -4.87
C VAL A 24 -9.95 6.02 -3.64
N ASP A 25 -9.17 5.42 -2.74
CA ASP A 25 -9.56 5.26 -1.34
C ASP A 25 -8.42 5.65 -0.41
N SER A 26 -8.76 6.01 0.83
CA SER A 26 -7.81 6.45 1.84
C SER A 26 -8.28 6.02 3.21
N PHE A 27 -7.36 5.45 3.99
CA PHE A 27 -7.63 4.95 5.33
C PHE A 27 -6.54 5.46 6.26
N ALA A 28 -6.94 6.00 7.40
CA ALA A 28 -6.04 6.53 8.42
C ALA A 28 -6.19 5.77 9.74
N GLY A 29 -5.07 5.62 10.44
CA GLY A 29 -5.00 5.11 11.80
C GLY A 29 -4.07 5.98 12.63
N GLU A 30 -4.46 6.21 13.88
CA GLU A 30 -3.66 6.91 14.89
C GLU A 30 -2.59 5.96 15.44
N LEU A 31 -1.37 6.46 15.62
CA LEU A 31 -0.26 5.81 16.31
C LEU A 31 -0.16 6.39 17.72
N MET A 32 -0.17 5.51 18.72
CA MET A 32 -0.05 5.92 20.13
C MET A 32 1.39 6.01 20.63
N SER A 33 2.38 5.68 19.79
CA SER A 33 3.77 5.54 20.24
C SER A 33 4.40 6.85 20.75
N SER A 34 4.77 6.81 22.04
CA SER A 34 5.74 7.69 22.71
C SER A 34 7.18 7.50 22.18
N HIS A 35 7.43 6.50 21.34
CA HIS A 35 8.73 6.23 20.74
C HIS A 35 9.06 7.13 19.55
N SER A 36 10.32 7.55 19.53
CA SER A 36 10.96 8.55 18.68
C SER A 36 10.97 8.18 17.19
N ASN A 37 10.91 9.22 16.36
CA ASN A 37 11.24 9.31 14.93
C ASN A 37 11.14 8.01 14.09
N ILE A 38 9.92 7.58 13.74
CA ILE A 38 9.71 6.50 12.76
C ILE A 38 10.17 7.00 11.38
N ASP A 39 11.08 6.24 10.76
CA ASP A 39 11.51 6.47 9.39
C ASP A 39 10.46 5.91 8.40
N ILE A 40 10.27 6.59 7.27
CA ILE A 40 9.33 6.16 6.23
C ILE A 40 9.71 4.81 5.64
N SER A 41 11.01 4.48 5.59
CA SER A 41 11.49 3.18 5.12
C SER A 41 11.00 2.05 6.01
N GLU A 42 10.89 2.30 7.33
CA GLU A 42 10.35 1.33 8.29
C GLU A 42 8.85 1.13 8.08
N VAL A 43 8.11 2.19 7.78
CA VAL A 43 6.69 2.10 7.38
C VAL A 43 6.55 1.23 6.12
N GLY A 44 7.39 1.45 5.11
CA GLY A 44 7.43 0.64 3.89
C GLY A 44 7.72 -0.84 4.17
N LYS A 45 8.77 -1.14 4.95
CA LYS A 45 9.10 -2.51 5.36
C LYS A 45 7.96 -3.15 6.13
N ALA A 46 7.35 -2.42 7.07
CA ALA A 46 6.21 -2.87 7.85
C ALA A 46 5.00 -3.18 6.95
N PHE A 47 4.75 -2.39 5.92
CA PHE A 47 3.68 -2.63 4.94
C PHE A 47 3.81 -3.99 4.25
N PHE A 48 4.99 -4.32 3.72
CA PHE A 48 5.22 -5.58 3.01
C PHE A 48 5.05 -6.83 3.88
N ILE A 49 5.43 -6.73 5.16
CA ILE A 49 5.29 -7.85 6.10
C ILE A 49 3.90 -7.95 6.74
N SER A 50 3.06 -6.91 6.64
CA SER A 50 1.76 -6.78 7.30
C SER A 50 0.56 -7.22 6.46
N GLY A 51 0.78 -7.65 5.21
CA GLY A 51 -0.27 -8.21 4.35
C GLY A 51 -1.02 -9.37 5.02
N PRO A 52 -2.37 -9.38 5.00
CA PRO A 52 -3.15 -10.40 5.69
C PRO A 52 -2.93 -11.79 5.09
N LYS A 53 -2.92 -12.82 5.95
CA LYS A 53 -2.72 -14.22 5.54
C LYS A 53 -3.76 -14.69 4.50
N TRP A 54 -4.98 -14.14 4.52
CA TRP A 54 -6.01 -14.46 3.54
C TRP A 54 -5.82 -13.75 2.20
N GLY A 55 -5.21 -12.55 2.19
CA GLY A 55 -4.83 -11.86 0.95
C GLY A 55 -3.84 -12.70 0.13
N LYS A 56 -2.87 -13.34 0.80
CA LYS A 56 -2.01 -14.34 0.17
C LYS A 56 -2.78 -15.49 -0.47
N LYS A 57 -3.77 -16.05 0.25
CA LYS A 57 -4.61 -17.13 -0.28
C LYS A 57 -5.42 -16.70 -1.51
N MET A 58 -5.84 -15.44 -1.57
CA MET A 58 -6.53 -14.87 -2.73
C MET A 58 -5.59 -14.67 -3.92
N PHE A 59 -4.35 -14.23 -3.70
CA PHE A 59 -3.34 -14.17 -4.76
C PHE A 59 -2.97 -15.58 -5.26
N ALA A 60 -2.81 -16.55 -4.37
CA ALA A 60 -2.59 -17.95 -4.75
C ALA A 60 -3.79 -18.51 -5.55
N PHE A 61 -5.02 -18.19 -5.15
CA PHE A 61 -6.22 -18.56 -5.89
C PHE A 61 -6.28 -17.88 -7.26
N ARG A 62 -6.01 -16.56 -7.35
CA ARG A 62 -5.89 -15.83 -8.62
C ARG A 62 -4.87 -16.51 -9.51
N ASN A 63 -3.66 -16.77 -9.01
CA ASN A 63 -2.58 -17.43 -9.74
C ASN A 63 -2.97 -18.83 -10.21
N LYS A 64 -3.70 -19.60 -9.39
CA LYS A 64 -4.25 -20.91 -9.78
C LYS A 64 -5.28 -20.79 -10.90
N VAL A 65 -6.18 -19.81 -10.82
CA VAL A 65 -7.21 -19.57 -11.84
C VAL A 65 -6.57 -19.07 -13.15
N VAL A 66 -5.67 -18.09 -13.11
CA VAL A 66 -5.04 -17.55 -14.34
C VAL A 66 -3.97 -18.49 -14.91
N GLY A 67 -3.35 -19.34 -14.09
CA GLY A 67 -2.44 -20.41 -14.51
C GLY A 67 -3.15 -21.49 -15.34
N LEU A 68 -4.43 -21.75 -15.07
CA LEU A 68 -5.28 -22.61 -15.92
C LEU A 68 -5.54 -21.99 -17.31
N PHE A 69 -5.35 -20.68 -17.47
CA PHE A 69 -5.51 -19.95 -18.74
C PHE A 69 -4.17 -19.59 -19.42
N GLY A 70 -3.03 -20.09 -18.93
CA GLY A 70 -1.72 -19.93 -19.60
C GLY A 70 -1.10 -18.53 -19.52
N LEU A 71 -1.58 -17.65 -18.63
CA LEU A 71 -1.00 -16.32 -18.42
C LEU A 71 0.21 -16.40 -17.48
N LYS A 72 1.23 -15.56 -17.72
CA LYS A 72 2.42 -15.43 -16.84
C LYS A 72 1.97 -15.20 -15.40
N THR A 73 2.18 -16.19 -14.55
CA THR A 73 1.96 -16.07 -13.11
C THR A 73 3.11 -15.24 -12.54
N GLY A 74 2.78 -14.14 -11.86
CA GLY A 74 3.78 -13.45 -11.04
C GLY A 74 4.28 -14.46 -10.02
N VAL A 75 5.57 -14.79 -10.09
CA VAL A 75 6.20 -15.74 -9.18
C VAL A 75 5.90 -15.28 -7.77
N GLU A 76 5.22 -16.13 -6.99
CA GLU A 76 5.21 -16.01 -5.54
C GLU A 76 6.66 -16.13 -5.09
N SER A 77 7.36 -15.00 -4.99
CA SER A 77 8.52 -14.93 -4.13
C SER A 77 7.98 -15.17 -2.72
N ASP A 78 8.12 -16.42 -2.29
CA ASP A 78 7.88 -16.87 -0.94
C ASP A 78 8.27 -15.80 0.07
N LYS A 79 7.42 -15.60 1.09
CA LYS A 79 7.84 -14.82 2.25
C LYS A 79 8.94 -15.61 2.96
N THR A 80 10.19 -15.39 2.57
CA THR A 80 11.33 -15.74 3.44
C THR A 80 12.47 -14.74 3.31
N GLN A 81 12.52 -13.98 2.24
CA GLN A 81 13.36 -12.80 2.15
C GLN A 81 12.46 -11.67 1.64
N ALA A 82 12.00 -10.79 2.53
CA ALA A 82 12.31 -9.40 2.19
C ALA A 82 13.82 -9.49 1.95
N ASP A 83 14.27 -9.33 0.71
CA ASP A 83 15.71 -9.23 0.47
C ASP A 83 16.22 -8.37 1.63
N ASP A 84 17.13 -8.86 2.46
CA ASP A 84 17.64 -8.06 3.60
C ASP A 84 18.20 -6.70 3.10
N HIS A 85 18.36 -6.63 1.77
CA HIS A 85 18.80 -5.54 0.94
C HIS A 85 17.67 -4.60 0.44
N PHE A 86 16.38 -4.92 0.57
CA PHE A 86 15.30 -4.00 0.17
C PHE A 86 15.23 -2.85 1.17
N GLN A 87 15.72 -1.68 0.76
CA GLN A 87 15.79 -0.49 1.61
C GLN A 87 14.63 0.48 1.37
N CYS A 88 13.66 0.10 0.53
CA CYS A 88 12.57 0.96 0.09
C CYS A 88 13.10 2.20 -0.65
N GLU A 89 14.11 2.04 -1.49
CA GLU A 89 14.67 3.14 -2.29
C GLU A 89 13.99 3.26 -3.65
N VAL A 90 13.98 4.47 -4.22
CA VAL A 90 13.33 4.74 -5.52
C VAL A 90 13.91 3.84 -6.61
N GLY A 91 13.02 3.16 -7.34
CA GLY A 91 13.37 2.17 -8.36
C GLY A 91 13.50 0.74 -7.85
N GLU A 92 13.58 0.51 -6.53
CA GLU A 92 13.54 -0.85 -5.98
C GLU A 92 12.16 -1.49 -6.19
N ARG A 93 12.15 -2.82 -6.33
CA ARG A 93 10.94 -3.60 -6.58
C ARG A 93 10.79 -4.72 -5.56
N MET A 94 9.60 -4.86 -4.99
CA MET A 94 9.21 -6.00 -4.15
C MET A 94 7.89 -6.58 -4.65
N GLY A 95 7.97 -7.77 -5.26
CA GLY A 95 6.82 -8.42 -5.91
C GLY A 95 6.28 -7.57 -7.07
N ILE A 96 5.01 -7.16 -6.96
CA ILE A 96 4.35 -6.26 -7.94
C ILE A 96 4.57 -4.78 -7.63
N PHE A 97 5.14 -4.44 -6.48
CA PHE A 97 5.29 -3.04 -6.07
C PHE A 97 6.68 -2.53 -6.41
N THR A 98 6.74 -1.46 -7.20
CA THR A 98 7.94 -0.65 -7.44
C THR A 98 7.85 0.62 -6.59
N VAL A 99 8.97 1.07 -6.02
CA VAL A 99 9.06 2.36 -5.32
C VAL A 99 9.19 3.47 -6.36
N PHE A 100 8.14 4.28 -6.52
CA PHE A 100 8.13 5.40 -7.48
C PHE A 100 8.72 6.67 -6.88
N GLU A 101 8.44 6.92 -5.60
CA GLU A 101 8.88 8.13 -4.94
C GLU A 101 9.00 7.90 -3.43
N LYS A 102 9.95 8.59 -2.82
CA LYS A 102 10.23 8.56 -1.39
C LYS A 102 10.53 9.98 -0.92
N THR A 103 9.83 10.42 0.10
CA THR A 103 10.07 11.67 0.82
C THR A 103 10.25 11.36 2.30
N GLU A 104 10.55 12.35 3.14
CA GLU A 104 10.74 12.15 4.59
C GLU A 104 9.52 11.57 5.32
N ASN A 105 8.31 11.76 4.75
CA ASN A 105 7.04 11.44 5.37
C ASN A 105 6.15 10.55 4.50
N GLU A 106 6.56 10.24 3.27
CA GLU A 106 5.71 9.49 2.34
C GLU A 106 6.54 8.58 1.43
N ILE A 107 6.04 7.38 1.19
CA ILE A 107 6.55 6.49 0.16
C ILE A 107 5.41 6.11 -0.79
N ILE A 108 5.70 6.21 -2.09
CA ILE A 108 4.79 5.85 -3.17
C ILE A 108 5.23 4.52 -3.78
N LEU A 109 4.39 3.52 -3.61
CA LEU A 109 4.55 2.19 -4.17
C LEU A 109 3.55 2.01 -5.32
N GLY A 110 3.85 1.20 -6.33
CA GLY A 110 2.88 1.00 -7.40
C GLY A 110 3.36 0.08 -8.50
N GLU A 111 2.55 -0.03 -9.55
CA GLU A 111 2.95 -0.63 -10.83
C GLU A 111 2.26 0.10 -11.97
N ASP A 112 2.96 0.16 -13.11
CA ASP A 112 2.39 0.54 -14.39
C ASP A 112 2.07 -0.72 -15.18
N ASP A 113 0.80 -0.95 -15.49
CA ASP A 113 0.34 -2.11 -16.25
C ASP A 113 -0.44 -1.67 -17.49
N LYS A 114 -0.51 -2.56 -18.48
CA LYS A 114 -1.17 -2.32 -19.77
C LYS A 114 -2.64 -1.92 -19.64
N HIS A 115 -3.30 -2.31 -18.56
CA HIS A 115 -4.74 -2.16 -18.38
C HIS A 115 -5.12 -1.14 -17.30
N LEU A 116 -4.24 -0.95 -16.32
CA LEU A 116 -4.36 0.09 -15.30
C LEU A 116 -3.00 0.37 -14.68
N ASP A 117 -2.85 1.58 -14.16
CA ASP A 117 -1.78 1.91 -13.23
C ASP A 117 -2.36 1.98 -11.83
N PHE A 118 -1.63 1.50 -10.84
CA PHE A 118 -1.98 1.69 -9.44
C PHE A 118 -0.84 2.34 -8.67
N ARG A 119 -1.21 3.17 -7.70
CA ARG A 119 -0.29 3.73 -6.70
C ARG A 119 -0.86 3.50 -5.30
N VAL A 120 0.04 3.24 -4.36
CA VAL A 120 -0.21 3.13 -2.94
C VAL A 120 0.71 4.14 -2.26
N SER A 121 0.11 5.18 -1.71
CA SER A 121 0.78 6.14 -0.84
C SER A 121 0.73 5.62 0.60
N LEU A 122 1.89 5.53 1.24
CA LEU A 122 2.01 5.38 2.69
C LEU A 122 2.47 6.72 3.23
N LEU A 123 1.53 7.51 3.76
CA LEU A 123 1.78 8.86 4.27
C LEU A 123 1.78 8.83 5.80
N PHE A 124 2.93 9.16 6.38
CA PHE A 124 3.14 9.27 7.81
C PHE A 124 3.17 10.75 8.22
N ASP A 125 2.09 11.20 8.88
CA ASP A 125 2.00 12.58 9.33
C ASP A 125 2.73 12.75 10.67
N LYS A 126 3.89 13.42 10.61
CA LYS A 126 4.74 13.76 11.77
C LYS A 126 4.36 15.10 12.43
N THR A 127 3.38 15.84 11.91
CA THR A 127 2.94 17.13 12.51
C THR A 127 1.85 16.86 13.57
N ARG A 128 1.91 17.28 14.84
CA ARG A 128 2.49 18.45 15.53
C ARG A 128 2.76 18.09 17.01
N ASP A 129 3.85 18.60 17.62
CA ASP A 129 4.16 18.64 19.07
C ASP A 129 3.96 17.36 19.90
N ASP A 130 4.67 17.26 21.04
CA ASP A 130 4.71 16.11 21.95
C ASP A 130 3.34 15.63 22.53
N ASN A 131 2.22 16.20 22.09
CA ASN A 131 0.86 15.93 22.56
C ASN A 131 -0.18 15.62 21.46
N THR A 132 0.16 15.60 20.17
CA THR A 132 -0.81 15.23 19.10
C THR A 132 -0.49 13.85 18.53
N GLU A 133 -1.51 12.99 18.44
CA GLU A 133 -1.39 11.62 17.93
C GLU A 133 -0.83 11.63 16.50
N LYS A 134 0.30 10.93 16.29
CA LYS A 134 0.87 10.68 14.96
C LYS A 134 -0.14 9.88 14.15
N SER A 135 -0.22 10.08 12.84
CA SER A 135 -1.16 9.30 12.01
C SER A 135 -0.46 8.69 10.80
N LEU A 136 -0.85 7.45 10.49
CA LEU A 136 -0.44 6.75 9.28
C LEU A 136 -1.65 6.60 8.37
N THR A 137 -1.51 7.06 7.14
CA THR A 137 -2.52 6.97 6.09
C THR A 137 -2.03 6.06 4.97
N ILE A 138 -2.90 5.15 4.53
CA ILE A 138 -2.71 4.41 3.28
C ILE A 138 -3.75 4.89 2.29
N SER A 139 -3.28 5.42 1.17
CA SER A 139 -4.12 5.84 0.06
C SER A 139 -3.82 5.00 -1.16
N THR A 140 -4.84 4.45 -1.82
CA THR A 140 -4.68 3.74 -3.08
C THR A 140 -5.36 4.50 -4.20
N THR A 141 -4.63 4.74 -5.28
CA THR A 141 -5.14 5.37 -6.49
C THR A 141 -5.01 4.41 -7.67
N VAL A 142 -5.95 4.49 -8.59
CA VAL A 142 -5.93 3.71 -9.84
C VAL A 142 -6.31 4.61 -11.00
N LYS A 143 -5.58 4.46 -12.10
CA LYS A 143 -5.86 5.07 -13.40
C LYS A 143 -6.08 3.97 -14.42
N PHE A 144 -7.21 3.96 -15.10
CA PHE A 144 -7.53 2.95 -16.11
C PHE A 144 -7.02 3.38 -17.48
N HIS A 145 -6.43 2.43 -18.20
CA HIS A 145 -6.00 2.65 -19.59
C HIS A 145 -7.06 2.19 -20.60
N ASN A 146 -7.89 1.24 -20.22
CA ASN A 146 -8.91 0.65 -21.08
C ASN A 146 -10.00 -0.06 -20.26
N TRP A 147 -11.02 -0.56 -20.95
CA TRP A 147 -12.14 -1.28 -20.34
C TRP A 147 -11.72 -2.58 -19.63
N LEU A 148 -10.61 -3.21 -20.02
CA LEU A 148 -10.07 -4.38 -19.31
C LEU A 148 -9.60 -4.00 -17.91
N GLY A 149 -9.02 -2.80 -17.74
CA GLY A 149 -8.68 -2.23 -16.44
C GLY A 149 -9.88 -2.13 -15.52
N VAL A 150 -10.99 -1.58 -16.05
CA VAL A 150 -12.25 -1.45 -15.32
C VAL A 150 -12.78 -2.83 -14.93
N LEU A 151 -12.87 -3.77 -15.88
CA LEU A 151 -13.38 -5.12 -15.64
C LEU A 151 -12.54 -5.88 -14.61
N TYR A 152 -11.22 -5.75 -14.67
CA TYR A 152 -10.29 -6.33 -13.71
C TYR A 152 -10.47 -5.73 -12.30
N PHE A 153 -10.65 -4.41 -12.21
CA PHE A 153 -10.74 -3.73 -10.93
C PHE A 153 -12.09 -3.90 -10.24
N LEU A 154 -13.18 -4.12 -10.98
CA LEU A 154 -14.52 -4.36 -10.43
C LEU A 154 -14.56 -5.41 -9.31
N PRO A 155 -14.05 -6.64 -9.50
CA PRO A 155 -13.99 -7.63 -8.44
C PRO A 155 -12.92 -7.30 -7.39
N VAL A 156 -11.81 -6.63 -7.75
CA VAL A 156 -10.71 -6.31 -6.81
C VAL A 156 -11.12 -5.24 -5.79
N ARG A 157 -11.87 -4.22 -6.22
CA ARG A 157 -12.32 -3.08 -5.39
C ARG A 157 -12.97 -3.45 -4.06
N PRO A 158 -13.97 -4.36 -3.98
CA PRO A 158 -14.57 -4.74 -2.70
C PRO A 158 -13.56 -5.43 -1.78
N PHE A 159 -12.70 -6.31 -2.29
CA PHE A 159 -11.66 -6.94 -1.48
C PHE A 159 -10.63 -5.92 -0.99
N HIS A 160 -10.22 -5.00 -1.86
CA HIS A 160 -9.29 -3.93 -1.53
C HIS A 160 -9.75 -3.13 -0.30
N ARG A 161 -11.02 -2.72 -0.30
CA ARG A 161 -11.65 -1.99 0.82
C ARG A 161 -11.70 -2.76 2.13
N LEU A 162 -11.63 -4.10 2.08
CA LEU A 162 -11.58 -4.96 3.27
C LEU A 162 -10.14 -5.22 3.71
N ILE A 163 -9.21 -5.39 2.78
CA ILE A 163 -7.80 -5.72 3.03
C ILE A 163 -7.05 -4.52 3.62
N VAL A 164 -7.18 -3.35 3.01
CA VAL A 164 -6.34 -2.20 3.35
C VAL A 164 -6.51 -1.74 4.81
N PRO A 165 -7.71 -1.65 5.39
CA PRO A 165 -7.87 -1.32 6.81
C PRO A 165 -7.20 -2.34 7.73
N VAL A 166 -7.26 -3.63 7.38
CA VAL A 166 -6.61 -4.71 8.15
C VAL A 166 -5.09 -4.62 8.02
N MET A 167 -4.58 -4.35 6.81
CA MET A 167 -3.15 -4.11 6.59
C MET A 167 -2.66 -2.92 7.41
N LEU A 168 -3.35 -1.78 7.34
CA LEU A 168 -3.00 -0.59 8.10
C LEU A 168 -2.95 -0.88 9.61
N LYS A 169 -3.97 -1.57 10.14
CA LYS A 169 -3.98 -1.98 11.55
C LYS A 169 -2.76 -2.84 11.92
N ASN A 170 -2.37 -3.77 11.06
CA ASN A 170 -1.20 -4.62 11.29
C ASN A 170 0.12 -3.84 11.20
N VAL A 171 0.24 -2.91 10.23
CA VAL A 171 1.42 -2.05 10.09
C VAL A 171 1.61 -1.23 11.35
N ILE A 172 0.55 -0.57 11.82
CA ILE A 172 0.62 0.25 13.02
C ILE A 172 0.98 -0.62 14.24
N GLY A 173 0.30 -1.76 14.41
CA GLY A 173 0.63 -2.67 15.51
C GLY A 173 2.10 -3.11 15.52
N LYS A 174 2.71 -3.34 14.35
CA LYS A 174 4.15 -3.65 14.26
C LYS A 174 5.05 -2.48 14.61
N LEU A 175 4.68 -1.27 14.20
CA LEU A 175 5.42 -0.05 14.52
C LEU A 175 5.33 0.29 16.02
N GLU A 176 4.20 -0.03 16.68
CA GLU A 176 4.00 0.19 18.11
C GLU A 176 4.70 -0.84 19.00
N THR A 177 4.86 -2.09 18.55
CA THR A 177 5.51 -3.16 19.32
C THR A 177 7.03 -3.20 19.18
N ARG A 178 7.64 -2.16 18.61
CA ARG A 178 9.10 -2.07 18.42
C ARG A 178 9.82 -1.83 19.74
#